data_AF-A0A8C2NG57-F1
#
_entry.id   AF-A0A8C2NG57-F1
#
_cell.length_a   1.000
_cell.length_b   1.000
_cell.length_c   1.000
_cell.angle_alpha   90.00
_cell.angle_beta   90.00
_cell.angle_gamma   90.00
#
_symmetry.space_group_name_H-M   'P 1'
#
loop_
_entity.id
_entity.type
_entity.pdbx_description
1 polymer ?
#
loop_
_entity_poly.entity_id
_entity_poly.type
_entity_poly.pdbx_seq_one_letter_code
_entity_poly.pdbx_strand_id
1 'polypeptide(L)' 'MAVSHTIFSGLRTEMGILETNQYLHSQLEKSKQEFRDLTEKLLTSQATVYSLANQLQKYSKSLGSQSP' A
#
# COMPACT_ATOMS: atom_id res chain seq x y z
N MET A 1 -9.08 -6.88 -51.88
CA MET A 1 -8.82 -7.66 -50.64
C MET A 1 -7.87 -6.97 -49.64
N ALA A 2 -7.56 -5.67 -49.76
CA ALA A 2 -6.64 -4.98 -48.84
C ALA A 2 -7.30 -4.42 -47.56
N VAL A 3 -8.60 -4.10 -47.61
CA VAL A 3 -9.34 -3.43 -46.53
C VAL A 3 -9.57 -4.34 -45.32
N SER A 4 -9.79 -5.65 -45.56
CA SER A 4 -10.04 -6.63 -44.50
C SER A 4 -8.82 -6.85 -43.59
N HIS A 5 -7.60 -6.75 -44.14
CA HIS A 5 -6.37 -6.89 -43.36
C HIS A 5 -6.15 -5.69 -42.41
N THR A 6 -6.47 -4.48 -42.86
CA THR A 6 -6.32 -3.25 -42.06
C THR A 6 -7.28 -3.24 -40.86
N ILE A 7 -8.54 -3.66 -41.07
CA ILE A 7 -9.52 -3.77 -39.99
C ILE A 7 -9.12 -4.84 -38.98
N PHE A 8 -8.66 -6.01 -39.43
CA PHE A 8 -8.21 -7.08 -38.52
C PHE A 8 -6.98 -6.67 -37.69
N SER A 9 -6.04 -5.91 -38.28
CA SER A 9 -4.89 -5.38 -37.53
C SER A 9 -5.30 -4.33 -36.48
N GLY A 10 -6.26 -3.45 -36.80
CA GLY A 10 -6.77 -2.45 -35.86
C GLY A 10 -7.46 -3.09 -34.65
N LEU A 11 -8.32 -4.08 -34.88
CA LEU A 11 -9.01 -4.82 -33.81
C LEU A 11 -8.04 -5.53 -32.86
N ARG A 12 -6.93 -6.08 -33.39
CA ARG A 12 -5.88 -6.71 -32.57
C ARG A 12 -5.16 -5.68 -31.68
N THR A 13 -4.88 -4.50 -32.22
CA THR A 13 -4.26 -3.41 -31.46
C THR A 13 -5.19 -2.89 -30.37
N GLU A 14 -6.48 -2.70 -30.68
CA GLU A 14 -7.50 -2.27 -29.71
C GLU A 14 -7.67 -3.29 -28.58
N MET A 15 -7.69 -4.59 -28.90
CA MET A 15 -7.75 -5.65 -27.90
C MET A 15 -6.51 -5.64 -26.97
N GLY A 16 -5.31 -5.48 -27.53
CA GLY A 16 -4.07 -5.38 -26.74
C GLY A 16 -4.04 -4.14 -25.83
N ILE A 17 -4.60 -3.01 -26.27
CA ILE A 17 -4.75 -1.81 -25.45
C ILE A 17 -5.73 -2.08 -24.29
N LEU A 18 -6.86 -2.72 -24.56
CA LEU A 18 -7.85 -3.04 -23.54
C LEU A 18 -7.28 -4.01 -22.48
N GLU A 19 -6.56 -5.05 -22.90
CA GLU A 19 -5.89 -6.00 -22.00
C GLU A 19 -4.85 -5.29 -21.13
N THR A 20 -4.04 -4.41 -21.72
CA THR A 20 -3.03 -3.63 -21.00
C THR A 20 -3.69 -2.71 -19.97
N ASN A 21 -4.78 -2.03 -20.34
CA ASN A 21 -5.51 -1.16 -19.43
C ASN A 21 -6.12 -1.94 -18.25
N GLN A 22 -6.70 -3.11 -18.49
CA GLN A 22 -7.20 -3.97 -17.42
C GLN A 22 -6.08 -4.45 -16.49
N TYR A 23 -4.94 -4.85 -17.05
CA TYR A 23 -3.78 -5.25 -16.27
C TYR A 23 -3.29 -4.10 -15.38
N LEU A 24 -3.14 -2.89 -15.94
CA LEU A 24 -2.71 -1.70 -15.20
C LEU A 24 -3.68 -1.35 -14.07
N HIS A 25 -4.98 -1.43 -14.31
CA HIS A 25 -6.00 -1.23 -13.26
C HIS A 25 -5.87 -2.28 -12.14
N SER A 26 -5.65 -3.54 -12.48
CA SER A 26 -5.43 -4.61 -11.50
C SER A 26 -4.17 -4.36 -10.66
N GLN A 27 -3.06 -3.97 -11.30
CA GLN A 27 -1.82 -3.63 -10.60
C GLN A 27 -2.01 -2.41 -9.67
N LEU A 28 -2.75 -1.40 -10.12
CA LEU A 28 -3.05 -0.22 -9.32
C LEU A 28 -3.86 -0.58 -8.08
N GLU A 29 -4.91 -1.39 -8.21
CA GLU A 29 -5.72 -1.81 -7.06
C GLU A 29 -4.92 -2.68 -6.09
N LYS A 30 -4.06 -3.57 -6.60
CA LYS A 30 -3.13 -4.33 -5.77
C LYS A 30 -2.19 -3.41 -4.98
N SER A 31 -1.55 -2.45 -5.66
CA SER A 31 -0.64 -1.50 -5.03
C SER A 31 -1.33 -0.63 -3.98
N LYS A 32 -2.57 -0.17 -4.24
CA LYS A 32 -3.37 0.56 -3.25
C LYS A 32 -3.65 -0.27 -2.01
N GLN A 33 -3.93 -1.56 -2.16
CA GLN A 33 -4.16 -2.43 -1.01
C GLN A 33 -2.86 -2.64 -0.21
N GLU A 34 -1.75 -2.93 -0.88
CA GLU A 34 -0.44 -3.09 -0.24
C GLU A 34 -0.04 -1.82 0.55
N PHE A 35 -0.32 -0.64 0.00
CA PHE A 35 -0.06 0.63 0.67
C PHE A 35 -0.91 0.80 1.94
N ARG A 36 -2.20 0.42 1.89
CA ARG A 36 -3.07 0.43 3.06
C ARG A 36 -2.55 -0.50 4.16
N ASP A 37 -2.20 -1.73 3.80
CA ASP A 37 -1.69 -2.74 4.74
C ASP A 37 -0.37 -2.29 5.39
N LEU A 38 0.53 -1.68 4.60
CA LEU A 38 1.78 -1.13 5.11
C LEU A 38 1.53 0.04 6.07
N THR A 39 0.57 0.90 5.74
CA THR A 39 0.18 2.04 6.59
C THR A 39 -0.38 1.56 7.93
N GLU A 40 -1.24 0.53 7.93
CA GLU A 40 -1.78 -0.05 9.16
C GLU A 40 -0.68 -0.64 10.05
N LYS A 41 0.27 -1.38 9.46
CA LYS A 41 1.43 -1.93 10.18
C LYS A 41 2.29 -0.83 10.78
N LEU A 42 2.53 0.25 10.04
CA LEU A 42 3.31 1.39 10.51
C LEU A 42 2.62 2.07 11.70
N LEU A 43 1.32 2.34 11.60
CA LEU A 43 0.54 2.96 12.67
C LEU A 43 0.51 2.08 13.93
N THR A 44 0.35 0.77 13.75
CA THR A 44 0.43 -0.19 14.86
C THR A 44 1.79 -0.13 15.53
N SER A 45 2.88 -0.14 14.75
CA SER A 45 4.24 -0.02 15.29
C SER A 45 4.48 1.32 15.98
N GLN A 46 3.90 2.41 15.47
CA GLN A 46 4.02 3.71 16.11
C GLN A 46 3.30 3.73 17.46
N ALA A 47 2.09 3.16 17.52
CA ALA A 47 1.30 3.05 18.75
C ALA A 47 2.02 2.20 19.82
N THR A 48 2.68 1.10 19.43
CA THR A 48 3.43 0.27 20.38
C THR A 48 4.65 0.99 20.93
N VAL A 49 5.43 1.68 20.08
CA VAL A 49 6.58 2.49 20.50
C VAL A 49 6.14 3.61 21.44
N TYR A 50 5.05 4.32 21.10
CA TYR A 50 4.51 5.38 21.93
C TYR A 50 4.04 4.86 23.30
N SER A 51 3.33 3.74 23.32
CA SER A 51 2.88 3.09 24.55
C SER A 51 4.06 2.68 25.44
N LEU A 52 5.08 2.05 24.84
CA LEU A 52 6.27 1.63 25.56
C LEU A 52 7.05 2.82 26.13
N ALA A 53 7.23 3.88 25.36
CA ALA A 53 7.87 5.11 25.82
C ALA A 53 7.12 5.73 27.02
N ASN A 54 5.78 5.75 26.98
CA ASN A 54 4.96 6.21 28.09
C ASN A 54 5.10 5.32 29.33
N GLN A 55 5.16 4.00 29.17
CA GLN A 55 5.39 3.09 30.29
C GLN A 55 6.77 3.30 30.92
N LEU A 56 7.83 3.43 30.10
CA LEU A 56 9.18 3.72 30.57
C LEU A 56 9.24 5.06 31.30
N GLN A 57 8.58 6.09 30.78
CA GLN A 57 8.51 7.39 31.44
C GLN A 57 7.81 7.28 32.81
N LYS A 58 6.69 6.56 32.91
CA LYS A 58 6.01 6.32 34.19
C LYS A 58 6.90 5.60 35.19
N TYR A 59 7.61 4.56 34.75
CA TYR A 59 8.54 3.81 35.60
C TYR A 59 9.69 4.69 36.10
N SER A 60 10.30 5.49 35.22
CA SER A 60 11.37 6.42 35.60
C SER A 60 10.91 7.48 36.62
N LYS A 61 9.68 8.00 36.47
CA LYS A 61 9.08 8.95 37.42
C LYS A 61 8.84 8.30 38.79
N SER A 62 8.35 7.06 38.81
CA SER A 62 8.09 6.32 40.05
C SER A 62 9.37 5.98 40.82
N LEU A 63 10.47 5.69 40.12
CA LEU A 63 11.80 5.48 40.72
C LEU A 63 12.39 6.79 41.27
N GLY A 64 12.21 7.90 40.56
CA GLY A 64 12.68 9.22 41.02
C GLY A 64 11.97 9.72 42.29
N SER A 65 10.72 9.33 42.53
CA SER A 65 9.97 9.66 43.75
C SER A 65 10.32 8.80 44.98
N GLN A 66 11.20 7.79 44.83
CA GLN A 66 11.69 6.94 45.93
C GLN A 66 13.12 7.26 46.37
N SER A 67 13.76 8.29 45.80
CA SER A 67 15.04 8.79 46.30
C SER A 67 14.81 9.64 47.55
N PRO A 68 15.51 9.37 48.68
CA PRO A 68 15.41 10.16 49.91
C PRO A 68 15.97 11.58 49.74
#